data_AF-A0A9D1EQS4-F1
#
_entry.id   AF-A0A9D1EQS4-F1
#
_cell.length_a   1.000
_cell.length_b   1.000
_cell.length_c   1.000
_cell.angle_alpha   90.00
_cell.angle_beta   90.00
_cell.angle_gamma   90.00
#
_symmetry.space_group_name_H-M   'P 1'
#
loop_
_entity.id
_entity.type
_entity.pdbx_description
1 polymer ?
#
loop_
_entity_poly.entity_id
_entity_poly.type
_entity_poly.pdbx_seq_one_letter_code
_entity_poly.pdbx_strand_id
1 'polypeptide(L)' 'MNANPILLQKKYSRVIELFARQQGITLDAALEFFYHSEVYQLIRDGVSDMHCMSDAYLAEELEQEYQGTDYKRADDTF' A
#
# COMPACT_ATOMS: atom_id res chain seq x y z
N MET A 1 -20.53 -1.64 -8.95
CA MET A 1 -20.49 -0.21 -9.36
C MET A 1 -19.07 0.07 -9.82
N ASN A 2 -18.83 0.51 -11.06
CA ASN A 2 -17.47 0.80 -11.51
C ASN A 2 -17.06 2.20 -11.02
N ALA A 3 -16.19 2.26 -10.03
CA ALA A 3 -15.57 3.51 -9.62
C ALA A 3 -14.81 4.12 -10.82
N ASN A 4 -15.01 5.42 -11.03
CA ASN A 4 -14.38 6.14 -12.14
C ASN A 4 -12.85 6.10 -11.95
N PRO A 5 -12.05 5.68 -12.94
CA PRO A 5 -10.60 5.46 -12.77
C PRO A 5 -9.84 6.69 -12.21
N ILE A 6 -10.35 7.89 -12.47
CA ILE A 6 -9.79 9.15 -11.95
C ILE A 6 -9.96 9.27 -10.42
N LEU A 7 -11.06 8.76 -9.87
CA LEU A 7 -11.31 8.79 -8.42
C LEU A 7 -10.43 7.77 -7.68
N LEU A 8 -10.18 6.62 -8.31
CA LEU A 8 -9.22 5.61 -7.82
C LEU A 8 -7.79 6.16 -7.79
N GLN A 9 -7.36 6.87 -8.84
CA GLN A 9 -6.03 7.48 -8.87
C GLN A 9 -5.82 8.47 -7.71
N LYS A 10 -6.82 9.30 -7.41
CA LYS A 10 -6.74 10.25 -6.28
C LYS A 10 -6.65 9.53 -4.93
N LYS A 11 -7.30 8.37 -4.80
CA LYS A 11 -7.23 7.52 -3.61
C LYS A 11 -5.83 6.92 -3.46
N TYR A 12 -5.27 6.36 -4.54
CA TYR A 12 -3.91 5.83 -4.54
C TYR A 12 -2.88 6.87 -4.13
N SER A 13 -2.98 8.10 -4.65
CA SER A 13 -2.07 9.17 -4.24
C SER A 13 -2.08 9.44 -2.73
N ARG A 14 -3.25 9.36 -2.09
CA ARG A 14 -3.37 9.55 -0.63
C ARG A 14 -2.76 8.40 0.15
N VAL A 15 -3.04 7.17 -0.27
CA VAL A 15 -2.51 5.95 0.37
C VAL A 15 -0.98 5.93 0.27
N ILE A 16 -0.44 6.22 -0.91
CA ILE A 16 1.01 6.26 -1.16
C ILE A 16 1.69 7.37 -0.35
N GLU A 17 1.08 8.56 -0.26
CA GLU A 17 1.62 9.66 0.56
C GLU A 17 1.65 9.31 2.05
N LEU A 18 0.59 8.67 2.55
CA LEU A 18 0.53 8.16 3.93
C LEU A 18 1.62 7.11 4.18
N PHE A 19 1.71 6.12 3.31
CA PHE A 19 2.73 5.07 3.37
C PHE A 19 4.16 5.63 3.36
N ALA A 20 4.45 6.55 2.44
CA ALA A 20 5.77 7.19 2.34
C ALA A 20 6.13 7.95 3.62
N ARG A 21 5.16 8.66 4.23
CA ARG A 21 5.37 9.39 5.48
C ARG A 21 5.58 8.48 6.67
N GLN A 22 4.84 7.37 6.78
CA GLN A 22 4.96 6.45 7.91
C GLN A 22 6.29 5.69 7.89
N GLN A 23 6.71 5.22 6.71
CA GLN A 23 7.98 4.50 6.55
C GLN A 23 9.20 5.43 6.42
N GLY A 24 8.98 6.74 6.23
CA GLY A 24 10.06 7.71 6.04
C GLY A 24 10.84 7.52 4.73
N ILE A 25 10.21 6.93 3.71
CA ILE A 25 10.81 6.69 2.39
C ILE A 25 10.42 7.78 1.39
N THR A 26 11.14 7.83 0.26
CA THR A 26 10.80 8.75 -0.82
C THR A 26 9.48 8.36 -1.46
N LEU A 27 8.75 9.36 -1.98
CA LEU A 27 7.48 9.13 -2.67
C LEU A 27 7.65 8.24 -3.91
N ASP A 28 8.82 8.30 -4.54
CA ASP A 28 9.23 7.46 -5.67
C ASP A 28 9.39 5.99 -5.27
N ALA A 29 10.10 5.70 -4.17
CA ALA A 29 10.22 4.35 -3.62
C ALA A 29 8.86 3.79 -3.18
N ALA A 30 8.04 4.63 -2.55
CA ALA A 30 6.68 4.30 -2.18
C ALA A 30 5.79 3.97 -3.39
N LEU A 31 5.93 4.73 -4.48
CA LEU A 31 5.24 4.47 -5.75
C LEU A 31 5.68 3.14 -6.36
N GLU A 32 6.99 2.91 -6.46
CA GLU A 32 7.56 1.69 -7.03
C GLU A 32 7.09 0.45 -6.28
N PHE A 33 7.14 0.49 -4.94
CA PHE A 33 6.61 -0.58 -4.08
C PHE A 33 5.10 -0.74 -4.25
N PHE A 34 4.34 0.35 -4.23
CA PHE A 34 2.89 0.30 -4.38
C PHE A 34 2.47 -0.42 -5.67
N TYR A 35 3.12 -0.17 -6.80
CA TYR A 35 2.79 -0.86 -8.06
C TYR A 35 3.16 -2.36 -8.07
N HIS A 36 4.12 -2.77 -7.23
CA HIS A 36 4.51 -4.17 -7.07
C HIS A 36 3.77 -4.89 -5.95
N SER A 37 3.01 -4.16 -5.12
CA SER A 37 2.31 -4.70 -3.97
C SER A 37 1.09 -5.55 -4.34
N GLU A 38 0.78 -6.55 -3.50
CA GLU A 38 -0.48 -7.29 -3.62
C GLU A 38 -1.66 -6.36 -3.33
N VAL A 39 -1.50 -5.35 -2.47
CA VAL A 39 -2.51 -4.33 -2.19
C VAL A 39 -3.01 -3.63 -3.46
N TYR A 40 -2.12 -3.26 -4.38
CA TYR A 40 -2.53 -2.67 -5.66
C TYR A 40 -3.33 -3.65 -6.53
N GLN A 41 -2.89 -4.91 -6.60
CA GLN A 41 -3.60 -5.96 -7.33
C GLN A 41 -5.00 -6.17 -6.76
N LEU A 42 -5.14 -6.24 -5.44
CA LEU A 42 -6.40 -6.44 -4.73
C LEU A 42 -7.39 -5.29 -4.96
N ILE A 43 -6.92 -4.04 -4.90
CA ILE A 43 -7.77 -2.87 -5.17
C ILE A 43 -8.18 -2.82 -6.65
N ARG A 44 -7.27 -3.18 -7.57
CA ARG A 44 -7.52 -3.20 -9.02
C ARG A 44 -8.53 -4.28 -9.43
N ASP A 45 -8.35 -5.51 -8.94
CA ASP A 45 -9.27 -6.62 -9.20
C ASP A 45 -10.57 -6.49 -8.39
N GLY A 46 -10.64 -5.53 -7.46
CA GLY A 46 -11.81 -5.26 -6.65
C GLY A 46 -12.12 -6.41 -5.68
N VAL A 47 -11.11 -7.21 -5.34
CA VAL A 47 -11.27 -8.36 -4.45
C VAL A 47 -11.67 -7.86 -3.07
N SER A 48 -12.72 -8.46 -2.52
CA SER A 48 -13.19 -8.22 -1.14
C SER A 48 -13.61 -6.77 -0.81
N ASP A 49 -14.10 -5.98 -1.78
CA ASP A 49 -14.51 -4.58 -1.53
C ASP A 49 -13.40 -3.71 -0.90
N MET A 50 -12.12 -4.07 -1.05
CA MET A 50 -10.99 -3.32 -0.50
C MET A 50 -10.89 -1.88 -1.02
N HIS A 51 -11.41 -1.64 -2.23
CA HIS A 51 -11.57 -0.29 -2.78
C HIS A 51 -12.52 0.61 -1.96
N CYS A 52 -13.34 0.05 -1.07
CA CYS A 52 -14.22 0.75 -0.13
C CYS A 52 -13.58 0.98 1.25
N MET A 53 -12.44 0.34 1.55
CA MET A 53 -11.72 0.50 2.82
C MET A 53 -11.04 1.86 2.91
N SER A 54 -10.80 2.35 4.12
CA SER A 54 -10.19 3.67 4.37
C SER A 54 -8.75 3.76 3.86
N ASP A 55 -8.31 4.97 3.51
CA ASP A 55 -6.94 5.24 3.04
C ASP A 55 -5.88 4.77 4.06
N ALA A 56 -6.16 4.90 5.35
CA ALA A 56 -5.30 4.45 6.44
C ALA A 56 -5.14 2.92 6.49
N TYR A 57 -6.22 2.16 6.28
CA TYR A 57 -6.16 0.70 6.28
C TYR A 57 -5.31 0.18 5.12
N LEU A 58 -5.47 0.76 3.93
CA LEU A 58 -4.66 0.40 2.76
C LEU A 58 -3.18 0.76 2.94
N ALA A 59 -2.89 1.86 3.63
CA ALA A 59 -1.52 2.23 3.98
C ALA A 59 -0.92 1.23 4.97
N GLU A 60 -1.67 0.81 6.00
CA GLU A 60 -1.22 -0.18 6.98
C GLU A 60 -0.97 -1.56 6.35
N GLU A 61 -1.80 -2.00 5.39
CA GLU A 61 -1.56 -3.25 4.64
C GLU A 61 -0.28 -3.16 3.80
N LEU A 62 -0.01 -2.01 3.16
CA LEU A 62 1.25 -1.77 2.46
C LEU A 62 2.46 -1.76 3.42
N GLU A 63 2.30 -1.22 4.61
CA GLU A 63 3.34 -1.24 5.65
C GLU A 63 3.61 -2.66 6.12
N GLN A 64 2.57 -3.44 6.40
CA GLN A 64 2.70 -4.85 6.76
C GLN A 64 3.37 -5.64 5.63
N GLU A 65 3.00 -5.40 4.37
CA GLU A 65 3.62 -6.06 3.24
C GLU A 65 5.08 -5.63 3.09
N TYR A 66 5.40 -4.34 3.25
CA TYR A 66 6.76 -3.80 3.18
C TYR A 66 7.66 -4.33 4.31
N GLN A 67 7.13 -4.40 5.54
CA GLN A 67 7.83 -4.99 6.68
C GLN A 67 7.91 -6.52 6.57
N GLY A 68 6.95 -7.16 5.92
CA GLY A 68 6.93 -8.62 5.69
C GLY A 68 7.81 -9.06 4.50
N THR A 69 8.03 -8.18 3.52
CA THR A 69 8.92 -8.44 2.37
C THR A 69 10.39 -8.14 2.68
N ASP A 70 10.70 -7.34 3.71
CA ASP A 70 12.06 -7.18 4.22
C ASP A 70 12.42 -8.26 5.27
N TYR A 71 13.07 -9.32 4.78
CA TYR A 71 14.03 -10.19 5.48
C TYR A 71 13.78 -10.61 6.95
N LYS A 72 13.49 -11.90 7.07
CA LYS A 72 13.97 -12.78 8.15
C LYS A 72 15.51 -12.74 8.26
N ARG A 73 16.09 -11.70 8.88
CA ARG A 73 17.49 -11.57 9.40
C ARG A 73 17.64 -10.12 9.87
N ALA A 74 17.89 -9.76 11.12
CA ALA A 74 18.36 -10.39 12.36
C ALA A 74 17.74 -9.53 13.49
N ASP A 75 17.31 -10.04 14.64
CA ASP A 75 18.17 -10.44 15.74
C ASP A 75 17.25 -10.89 16.90
N ASP A 76 16.58 -12.05 16.77
CA ASP A 76 16.12 -12.80 17.96
C ASP A 76 17.28 -13.68 18.42
N THR A 77 18.38 -13.04 18.81
CA THR A 77 19.43 -13.64 19.63
C THR A 77 19.82 -12.65 20.69
N PHE A 78 19.01 -12.54 21.74
CA PHE A 78 19.49 -12.55 23.13
C PHE A 78 18.39 -12.90 24.12
#